data_AF-A0AAE4NMJ1-F1
#
_entry.id   AF-A0AAE4NMJ1-F1
#
_cell.length_a   1.000
_cell.length_b   1.000
_cell.length_c   1.000
_cell.angle_alpha   90.00
_cell.angle_beta   90.00
_cell.angle_gamma   90.00
#
_symmetry.space_group_name_H-M   'P 1'
#
loop_
_entity.id
_entity.type
_entity.pdbx_description
1 polymer ?
#
loop_
_entity_poly.entity_id
_entity_poly.type
_entity_poly.pdbx_seq_one_letter_code
_entity_poly.pdbx_strand_id
1 'polypeptide(L)'
;MEKNFIFSELLFQAIEQSHKSVNCIERELGYPRNAIHNYKEGVTPSAYRLIELAHYFHVTPDYLLGLSDGVSPISIDIIFNQSDEEQKIKILSLALDWEKNKNHRKVKSVVFLLS
;
A
#
# COMPACT_ATOMS: atom_id res chain seq x y z
N MET A 1 19.77 0.40 15.86
CA MET A 1 18.36 0.05 16.14
C MET A 1 18.20 -1.44 15.89
N GLU A 2 17.68 -2.19 16.85
CA GLU A 2 17.48 -3.63 16.71
C GLU A 2 16.52 -3.93 15.55
N LYS A 3 16.91 -4.82 14.64
CA LYS A 3 16.10 -5.29 13.50
C LYS A 3 14.70 -5.79 13.89
N ASN A 4 14.49 -6.12 15.15
CA ASN A 4 13.29 -6.76 15.69
C ASN A 4 12.01 -5.93 15.56
N PHE A 5 12.09 -4.60 15.35
CA PHE A 5 10.91 -3.73 15.32
C PHE A 5 10.53 -3.17 13.96
N ILE A 6 11.39 -3.27 12.94
CA ILE A 6 11.16 -2.67 11.60
C ILE A 6 9.86 -3.20 10.99
N PHE A 7 9.64 -4.52 11.05
CA PHE A 7 8.41 -5.11 10.54
C PHE A 7 7.17 -4.56 11.24
N SER A 8 7.21 -4.46 12.57
CA SER A 8 6.09 -3.96 13.34
C SER A 8 5.79 -2.50 12.98
N GLU A 9 6.82 -1.65 12.86
CA GLU A 9 6.67 -0.23 12.52
C GLU A 9 6.00 -0.04 11.16
N LEU A 10 6.51 -0.71 10.12
CA LEU A 10 5.98 -0.60 8.76
C LEU A 10 4.59 -1.22 8.62
N LEU A 11 4.30 -2.30 9.36
CA LEU A 11 2.95 -2.85 9.43
C LEU A 11 1.95 -1.86 10.04
N PHE A 12 2.31 -1.21 11.16
CA PHE A 12 1.43 -0.22 11.78
C PHE A 12 1.27 1.03 10.92
N GLN A 13 2.32 1.44 10.19
CA GLN A 13 2.21 2.50 9.18
C GLN A 13 1.22 2.13 8.06
N ALA A 14 1.27 0.90 7.54
CA ALA A 14 0.31 0.44 6.53
C ALA A 14 -1.13 0.38 7.07
N ILE A 15 -1.30 -0.02 8.34
CA ILE A 15 -2.60 0.01 9.03
C ILE A 15 -3.15 1.45 9.10
N GLU A 16 -2.32 2.43 9.49
CA GLU A 16 -2.73 3.83 9.57
C GLU A 16 -3.15 4.39 8.19
N GLN A 17 -2.40 4.06 7.14
CA GLN A 17 -2.71 4.45 5.76
C GLN A 17 -4.01 3.81 5.22
N SER A 18 -4.38 2.63 5.74
CA SER A 18 -5.63 1.96 5.35
C SER A 18 -6.89 2.63 5.90
N HIS A 19 -6.76 3.52 6.90
CA HIS A 19 -7.87 4.14 7.64
C HIS A 19 -8.85 3.13 8.29
N LYS A 20 -8.43 1.88 8.51
CA LYS A 20 -9.20 0.85 9.19
C LYS A 20 -8.65 0.60 10.59
N SER A 21 -9.53 0.22 11.52
CA SER A 21 -9.10 -0.22 12.85
C SER A 21 -8.45 -1.61 12.78
N VAL A 22 -7.51 -1.88 13.68
CA VAL A 22 -6.85 -3.19 13.79
C VAL A 22 -7.87 -4.33 13.89
N ASN A 23 -8.90 -4.17 14.71
CA ASN A 23 -9.96 -5.17 14.85
C ASN A 23 -10.73 -5.44 13.55
N CYS A 24 -10.91 -4.41 12.70
CA CYS A 24 -11.54 -4.58 11.40
C CYS A 24 -10.65 -5.43 10.48
N ILE A 25 -9.36 -5.11 10.46
CA ILE A 25 -8.35 -5.82 9.66
C ILE A 25 -8.22 -7.28 10.12
N GLU A 26 -8.14 -7.53 11.42
CA GLU A 26 -8.10 -8.89 11.98
C GLU A 26 -9.32 -9.70 11.54
N ARG A 27 -10.51 -9.09 11.56
CA ARG A 27 -11.74 -9.77 11.09
C ARG A 27 -11.73 -10.04 9.58
N GLU A 28 -11.28 -9.10 8.78
CA GLU A 28 -11.19 -9.26 7.31
C GLU A 28 -10.16 -10.33 6.91
N LEU A 29 -9.06 -10.44 7.66
CA LEU A 29 -8.03 -11.47 7.46
C LEU A 29 -8.35 -12.81 8.16
N GLY A 30 -9.45 -12.91 8.92
CA GLY A 30 -9.80 -14.11 9.68
C GLY A 30 -8.82 -14.41 10.83
N TYR A 31 -8.16 -13.40 11.38
CA TYR A 31 -7.21 -13.52 12.47
C TYR A 31 -7.90 -13.58 13.83
N PRO A 32 -7.32 -14.30 14.81
CA PRO A 32 -7.79 -14.21 16.18
C PRO A 32 -7.58 -12.79 16.72
N ARG A 33 -8.43 -12.41 17.67
CA ARG A 33 -8.36 -11.09 18.30
C ARG A 33 -6.98 -10.83 18.89
N ASN A 34 -6.44 -9.63 18.66
CA ASN A 34 -5.10 -9.19 19.08
C ASN A 34 -3.92 -9.87 18.37
N ALA A 35 -4.14 -10.67 17.32
CA ALA A 35 -3.06 -11.28 16.55
C ALA A 35 -2.04 -10.26 16.03
N ILE A 36 -2.49 -9.09 15.60
CA ILE A 36 -1.62 -8.04 15.05
C ILE A 36 -0.79 -7.38 16.15
N HIS A 37 -1.32 -7.27 17.37
CA HIS A 37 -0.62 -6.66 18.49
C HIS A 37 0.62 -7.44 18.93
N ASN A 38 0.64 -8.76 18.74
CA ASN A 38 1.79 -9.62 19.06
C ASN A 38 3.06 -9.20 18.30
N TYR A 39 2.93 -8.60 17.11
CA TYR A 39 4.07 -8.13 16.34
C TYR A 39 4.78 -6.93 16.98
N LYS A 40 4.12 -6.18 17.88
CA LYS A 40 4.76 -5.10 18.64
C LYS A 40 5.82 -5.61 19.63
N GLU A 41 5.70 -6.88 20.04
CA GLU A 41 6.64 -7.50 20.97
C GLU A 41 7.86 -8.13 20.26
N GLY A 42 8.05 -7.82 18.97
CA GLY A 42 9.16 -8.35 18.18
C GLY A 42 8.92 -9.76 17.65
N VAL A 43 7.69 -10.28 17.76
CA VAL A 43 7.31 -11.56 17.13
C VAL A 43 7.43 -11.42 15.61
N THR A 44 8.16 -12.34 14.99
CA THR A 44 8.31 -12.37 13.52
C THR A 44 7.15 -13.16 12.90
N PRO A 45 6.48 -12.64 11.85
CA PRO A 45 5.45 -13.39 11.14
C PRO A 45 6.06 -14.60 10.42
N SER A 46 5.23 -15.61 10.13
CA SER A 46 5.62 -16.63 9.14
C SER A 46 5.69 -16.01 7.74
N ALA A 47 6.40 -16.66 6.82
CA ALA A 47 6.46 -16.23 5.42
C ALA A 47 5.06 -16.09 4.79
N TYR A 48 4.15 -17.01 5.10
CA TYR A 48 2.76 -16.94 4.66
C TYR A 48 2.05 -15.70 5.19
N ARG A 49 2.17 -15.41 6.50
CA ARG A 49 1.57 -14.22 7.13
C ARG A 49 2.12 -12.92 6.56
N LEU A 50 3.43 -12.88 6.27
CA LEU A 50 4.06 -11.72 5.65
C LEU A 50 3.47 -11.44 4.27
N ILE A 51 3.36 -12.46 3.41
CA ILE A 51 2.80 -12.32 2.07
C ILE A 51 1.32 -11.93 2.12
N GLU A 52 0.55 -12.54 3.01
CA GLU A 52 -0.87 -12.24 3.19
C GLU A 52 -1.10 -10.79 3.62
N LEU A 53 -0.35 -10.30 4.60
CA LEU A 53 -0.38 -8.89 5.02
C LEU A 53 0.05 -7.96 3.88
N ALA A 54 1.13 -8.29 3.17
CA ALA A 54 1.61 -7.50 2.05
C ALA A 54 0.54 -7.35 0.97
N HIS A 55 -0.13 -8.45 0.59
CA HIS A 55 -1.24 -8.42 -0.37
C HIS A 55 -2.43 -7.62 0.13
N TYR A 56 -2.81 -7.76 1.39
CA TYR A 56 -3.93 -7.03 1.99
C TYR A 56 -3.72 -5.51 1.97
N PHE A 57 -2.49 -5.06 2.24
CA PHE A 57 -2.14 -3.63 2.20
C PHE A 57 -1.64 -3.14 0.84
N HIS A 58 -1.62 -4.00 -0.18
CA HIS A 58 -1.10 -3.68 -1.52
C HIS A 58 0.35 -3.16 -1.51
N VAL A 59 1.18 -3.71 -0.62
CA VAL A 59 2.63 -3.44 -0.51
C VAL A 59 3.42 -4.70 -0.82
N THR A 60 4.74 -4.59 -0.96
CA THR A 60 5.61 -5.77 -1.13
C THR A 60 6.00 -6.37 0.23
N PRO A 61 6.27 -7.69 0.32
CA PRO A 61 6.89 -8.28 1.50
C PRO A 61 8.21 -7.59 1.88
N ASP A 62 9.00 -7.21 0.88
CA ASP A 62 10.27 -6.49 1.05
C ASP A 62 10.07 -5.12 1.68
N TYR A 63 8.97 -4.42 1.35
CA TYR A 63 8.60 -3.18 2.03
C TYR A 63 8.33 -3.44 3.51
N LEU A 64 7.50 -4.43 3.85
CA LEU A 64 7.22 -4.73 5.27
C LEU A 64 8.45 -5.18 6.05
N LEU A 65 9.49 -5.70 5.40
CA LEU A 65 10.76 -6.05 6.03
C LEU A 65 11.78 -4.89 6.08
N GLY A 66 11.45 -3.72 5.54
CA GLY A 66 12.35 -2.57 5.44
C GLY A 66 13.52 -2.81 4.47
N LEU A 67 13.35 -3.71 3.50
CA LEU A 67 14.32 -3.99 2.44
C LEU A 67 14.10 -3.09 1.21
N SER A 68 12.99 -2.37 1.14
CA SER A 68 12.65 -1.45 0.04
C SER A 68 11.79 -0.27 0.51
N ASP A 69 11.93 0.88 -0.14
CA ASP A 69 11.19 2.12 0.19
C ASP A 69 9.73 2.16 -0.32
N GLY A 70 9.16 1.01 -0.72
CA GLY A 70 7.74 0.90 -1.07
C GLY A 70 7.40 1.10 -2.55
N VAL A 71 8.40 1.13 -3.44
CA VAL A 71 8.18 0.99 -4.88
C VAL A 71 8.47 -0.47 -5.23
N SER A 72 7.45 -1.17 -5.74
CA SER A 72 7.68 -2.48 -6.34
C SER A 72 8.85 -2.35 -7.31
N PRO A 73 9.90 -3.20 -7.21
CA PRO A 73 11.04 -3.14 -8.12
C PRO A 73 10.63 -3.49 -9.57
N ILE A 74 9.37 -3.85 -9.79
CA ILE A 74 8.83 -4.20 -11.09
C ILE A 74 8.64 -2.92 -11.90
N SER A 75 9.45 -2.79 -12.95
CA SER A 75 9.39 -1.68 -13.89
C SER A 75 8.02 -1.58 -14.56
N ILE A 76 7.55 -0.35 -14.81
CA ILE A 76 6.22 -0.08 -15.39
C ILE A 76 6.06 -0.76 -16.76
N ASP A 77 7.13 -0.80 -17.56
CA ASP A 77 7.17 -1.52 -18.83
C ASP A 77 6.94 -3.03 -18.66
N ILE A 78 7.49 -3.65 -17.60
CA ILE A 78 7.26 -5.07 -17.31
C ILE A 78 5.79 -5.30 -16.99
N ILE A 79 5.21 -4.49 -16.10
CA ILE A 79 3.80 -4.58 -15.71
C ILE A 79 2.90 -4.43 -16.94
N PHE A 80 3.14 -3.39 -17.74
CA PHE A 80 2.34 -3.11 -18.91
C PHE A 80 2.42 -4.23 -19.94
N ASN A 81 3.62 -4.77 -20.19
CA ASN A 81 3.81 -5.84 -21.18
C ASN A 81 3.19 -7.17 -20.73
N GLN A 82 3.20 -7.47 -19.43
CA GLN A 82 2.61 -8.69 -18.85
C GLN A 82 1.09 -8.61 -18.66
N SER A 83 0.51 -7.41 -18.72
CA SER A 83 -0.93 -7.21 -18.54
C SER A 83 -1.74 -7.70 -19.75
N ASP A 84 -2.95 -8.19 -19.48
CA ASP A 84 -3.93 -8.50 -20.53
C ASP A 84 -4.56 -7.23 -21.15
N GLU A 85 -5.37 -7.41 -22.19
CA GLU A 85 -5.97 -6.30 -22.93
C GLU A 85 -6.96 -5.49 -22.08
N GLU A 86 -7.72 -6.13 -21.19
CA GLU A 86 -8.67 -5.47 -20.29
C GLU A 86 -7.93 -4.60 -19.27
N GLN A 87 -6.88 -5.14 -18.67
CA GLN A 87 -6.00 -4.43 -17.76
C GLN A 87 -5.33 -3.24 -18.43
N LYS A 88 -4.86 -3.39 -19.67
CA LYS A 88 -4.26 -2.29 -20.46
C LYS A 88 -5.26 -1.16 -20.71
N ILE A 89 -6.50 -1.51 -21.09
CA ILE A 89 -7.58 -0.52 -21.26
C ILE A 89 -7.87 0.20 -19.94
N LYS A 90 -7.86 -0.53 -18.82
CA LYS A 90 -8.05 0.09 -17.49
C LYS A 90 -6.92 1.06 -17.16
N ILE A 91 -5.66 0.68 -17.38
CA ILE A 91 -4.49 1.54 -17.18
C ILE A 91 -4.63 2.83 -18.01
N LEU A 92 -4.98 2.70 -19.30
CA LEU A 92 -5.22 3.85 -20.18
C LEU A 92 -6.33 4.78 -19.64
N SER A 93 -7.45 4.22 -19.19
CA SER A 93 -8.55 5.02 -18.62
C SER A 93 -8.11 5.83 -17.40
N LEU A 94 -7.35 5.20 -16.48
CA LEU A 94 -6.84 5.86 -15.27
C LEU A 94 -5.84 6.98 -15.60
N ALA A 95 -4.96 6.74 -16.59
CA ALA A 95 -4.00 7.75 -17.04
C ALA A 95 -4.70 8.99 -17.64
N LEU A 96 -5.73 8.77 -18.45
CA LEU A 96 -6.52 9.85 -19.05
C LEU A 96 -7.32 10.62 -17.99
N ASP A 97 -7.91 9.92 -17.01
CA ASP A 97 -8.64 10.57 -15.92
C ASP A 97 -7.71 11.41 -15.05
N TRP A 98 -6.51 10.91 -14.76
CA TRP A 98 -5.49 11.68 -14.06
C TRP A 98 -5.07 12.94 -14.84
N GLU A 99 -4.86 12.83 -16.15
CA GLU A 99 -4.48 13.95 -17.02
C GLU A 99 -5.57 15.03 -17.04
N LYS A 100 -6.84 14.64 -17.21
CA LYS A 100 -7.98 15.58 -17.18
C LYS A 100 -8.10 16.30 -15.84
N ASN A 101 -7.92 15.57 -14.74
CA ASN A 101 -7.98 16.14 -13.39
C ASN A 101 -6.81 17.08 -13.08
N LYS A 102 -5.68 16.99 -13.80
CA LYS A 102 -4.56 17.93 -13.71
C LYS A 102 -4.95 19.35 -14.16
N ASN A 103 -5.83 19.47 -15.16
CA ASN A 103 -6.28 20.75 -15.69
C ASN A 103 -7.25 21.48 -14.73
N HIS A 104 -8.04 20.76 -13.95
CA HIS A 104 -8.91 21.37 -12.92
C HIS A 104 -8.14 21.94 -11.71
N ARG A 105 -6.97 21.40 -11.38
CA ARG A 105 -6.13 21.92 -10.27
C ARG A 105 -5.45 23.25 -10.60
N LYS A 106 -5.12 23.53 -11.88
CA LYS A 106 -4.55 24.83 -12.28
C LYS A 106 -5.54 26.00 -12.13
N VAL A 107 -6.83 25.77 -12.36
CA VAL A 107 -7.86 26.84 -12.29
C VAL A 107 -8.14 27.28 -10.85
N LYS A 108 -8.10 26.35 -9.88
CA LYS A 108 -8.34 26.68 -8.45
C LYS A 108 -7.22 27.51 -7.80
N SER A 109 -5.99 27.45 -8.30
CA SER A 109 -4.87 28.27 -7.77
C SER A 109 -4.94 29.73 -8.22
N VAL A 110 -5.59 30.04 -9.35
CA VAL A 110 -5.70 31.41 -9.87
C VAL A 110 -6.89 32.14 -9.23
N VAL A 111 -7.97 31.42 -8.93
CA VAL A 111 -9.18 32.00 -8.30
C VAL A 111 -8.93 32.40 -6.84
N PHE A 112 -7.98 31.76 -6.14
CA PHE A 112 -7.66 32.08 -4.74
C PHE A 112 -6.73 33.29 -4.53
N LEU A 113 -6.19 33.88 -5.61
CA LEU A 113 -5.30 35.06 -5.53
C LEU A 113 -6.00 36.38 -5.91
N LEU A 114 -7.30 36.34 -6.25
CA LEU A 114 -8.10 37.52 -6.62
C LEU A 114 -9.39 37.65 -5.78
N SER A 115 -9.38 37.13 -4.56
CA SER A 115 -10.43 37.33 -3.54
C SER A 115 -9.78 37.89 -2.27
#